data_AF-A0A0X3V166-F1
#
_entry.id   AF-A0A0X3V166-F1
#
_cell.length_a   1.000
_cell.length_b   1.000
_cell.length_c   1.000
_cell.angle_alpha   90.00
_cell.angle_beta   90.00
_cell.angle_gamma   90.00
#
_symmetry.space_group_name_H-M   'P 1'
#
loop_
_entity.id
_entity.type
_entity.pdbx_description
1 polymer ?
#
loop_
_entity_poly.entity_id
_entity_poly.type
_entity_poly.pdbx_seq_one_letter_code
_entity_poly.pdbx_strand_id
1 'polypeptide(L)' 'MHDTADQLEITEAMLHRSAEESPDPATRARLHALGDRVTARAKEIGRRADRLVRRAPDTTI' A
#
# COMPACT_ATOMS: atom_id res chain seq x y z
N MET A 1 6.36 11.99 -0.32
CA MET A 1 5.47 10.91 0.19
C MET A 1 4.28 10.62 -0.70
N HIS A 2 3.79 11.57 -1.54
CA HIS A 2 2.79 11.28 -2.57
C HIS A 2 3.24 10.13 -3.50
N ASP A 3 4.48 10.18 -4.01
CA ASP A 3 5.04 9.11 -4.86
C ASP A 3 4.94 7.70 -4.28
N THR A 4 5.04 7.54 -2.95
CA THR A 4 5.03 6.22 -2.33
C THR A 4 3.62 5.66 -2.21
N ALA A 5 2.60 6.51 -2.04
CA ALA A 5 1.20 6.08 -2.03
C ALA A 5 0.75 5.70 -3.44
N ASP A 6 1.11 6.52 -4.43
CA ASP A 6 0.77 6.29 -5.84
C ASP A 6 1.41 4.99 -6.37
N GLN A 7 2.67 4.71 -6.01
CA GLN A 7 3.31 3.43 -6.35
C GLN A 7 2.64 2.22 -5.69
N LEU A 8 2.08 2.38 -4.49
CA LEU A 8 1.39 1.29 -3.80
C LEU A 8 0.01 1.01 -4.42
N GLU A 9 -0.71 2.03 -4.86
CA GLU A 9 -1.96 1.85 -5.64
C GLU A 9 -1.69 1.16 -6.98
N ILE A 10 -0.62 1.53 -7.69
CA ILE A 10 -0.20 0.86 -8.93
C ILE A 10 0.12 -0.62 -8.65
N THR A 11 0.86 -0.89 -7.59
CA THR A 11 1.24 -2.26 -7.21
C THR A 11 0.02 -3.12 -6.84
N GLU A 12 -0.93 -2.55 -6.09
CA GLU A 12 -2.20 -3.21 -5.76
C GLU A 12 -3.00 -3.54 -7.01
N ALA A 13 -3.14 -2.59 -7.94
CA ALA A 13 -3.84 -2.79 -9.19
C ALA A 13 -3.20 -3.89 -10.05
N MET A 14 -1.87 -3.96 -10.08
CA MET A 14 -1.14 -5.03 -10.78
C MET A 14 -1.37 -6.39 -10.12
N LEU A 15 -1.33 -6.48 -8.79
CA LEU A 15 -1.60 -7.72 -8.06
C LEU A 15 -3.04 -8.22 -8.27
N HIS A 16 -4.02 -7.32 -8.26
CA HIS A 16 -5.40 -7.66 -8.59
C HIS A 16 -5.54 -8.19 -10.01
N ARG A 17 -4.94 -7.51 -10.99
CA ARG A 17 -4.96 -7.98 -12.39
C ARG A 17 -4.36 -9.38 -12.54
N SER A 18 -3.19 -9.62 -11.94
CA SER A 18 -2.57 -10.95 -11.95
C SER A 18 -3.40 -12.01 -11.23
N ALA A 19 -4.17 -11.63 -10.20
CA ALA A 19 -5.09 -12.53 -9.53
C ALA A 19 -6.26 -12.94 -10.44
N GLU A 20 -6.78 -12.00 -11.23
CA GLU A 20 -7.89 -12.27 -12.16
C GLU A 20 -7.48 -13.09 -13.38
N GLU A 21 -6.22 -12.96 -13.81
CA GLU A 21 -5.64 -13.75 -14.89
C GLU A 21 -5.23 -15.17 -14.45
N SER A 22 -5.27 -15.47 -13.15
CA SER A 22 -4.91 -16.79 -12.63
C SER A 22 -6.07 -17.79 -12.75
N PRO A 23 -5.87 -18.94 -13.45
CA PRO A 23 -6.89 -19.99 -13.54
C PRO A 23 -7.01 -20.84 -12.26
N ASP A 24 -6.05 -20.72 -11.32
CA ASP A 24 -6.07 -21.42 -10.04
C ASP A 24 -6.74 -20.56 -8.95
N PRO A 25 -7.90 -20.99 -8.40
CA PRO A 25 -8.62 -20.24 -7.37
C PRO A 25 -7.79 -19.98 -6.11
N ALA A 26 -6.89 -20.90 -5.75
CA ALA A 26 -6.03 -20.74 -4.58
C ALA A 26 -4.99 -19.63 -4.79
N THR A 27 -4.40 -19.56 -5.98
CA THR A 27 -3.47 -18.49 -6.39
C THR A 27 -4.16 -17.14 -6.46
N ARG A 28 -5.37 -17.08 -7.03
CA ARG A 28 -6.20 -15.86 -7.02
C ARG A 28 -6.46 -15.34 -5.61
N ALA A 29 -6.90 -16.21 -4.69
CA ALA A 29 -7.16 -15.83 -3.30
C ALA A 29 -5.89 -15.33 -2.57
N ARG A 30 -4.74 -15.97 -2.82
CA ARG A 30 -3.45 -15.54 -2.25
C ARG A 30 -3.00 -14.18 -2.75
N LEU A 31 -3.19 -13.89 -4.03
CA LEU A 31 -2.80 -12.61 -4.62
C LEU A 31 -3.71 -11.47 -4.13
N HIS A 32 -5.03 -11.69 -4.02
CA HIS A 32 -5.94 -10.74 -3.37
C HIS A 32 -5.52 -10.46 -1.92
N ALA A 33 -5.35 -11.50 -1.11
CA ALA A 33 -4.94 -11.35 0.28
C ALA A 33 -3.55 -10.72 0.46
N LEU A 34 -2.68 -10.83 -0.55
CA LEU A 34 -1.40 -10.12 -0.58
C LEU A 34 -1.60 -8.64 -0.88
N GLY A 35 -2.40 -8.29 -1.90
CA GLY A 35 -2.77 -6.92 -2.23
C GLY A 35 -3.35 -6.18 -1.02
N ASP A 36 -4.35 -6.77 -0.36
CA ASP A 36 -4.99 -6.19 0.83
C ASP A 36 -3.99 -5.87 1.95
N ARG A 37 -3.04 -6.78 2.20
CA ARG A 37 -2.01 -6.61 3.24
C ARG A 37 -1.02 -5.49 2.89
N VAL A 38 -0.61 -5.39 1.63
CA VAL A 38 0.26 -4.31 1.15
C VAL A 38 -0.42 -2.97 1.36
N THR A 39 -1.69 -2.85 0.97
CA THR A 39 -2.48 -1.61 1.11
C THR A 39 -2.73 -1.23 2.57
N ALA A 40 -3.01 -2.21 3.43
CA ALA A 40 -3.14 -1.97 4.87
C ALA A 40 -1.83 -1.41 5.47
N ARG A 41 -0.69 -1.99 5.08
CA ARG A 41 0.62 -1.54 5.57
C ARG A 41 1.01 -0.16 5.02
N ALA A 42 0.72 0.10 3.75
CA ALA A 42 0.88 1.40 3.12
C ALA A 42 0.18 2.52 3.90
N LYS A 43 -1.11 2.31 4.21
CA LYS A 43 -1.93 3.25 5.00
C LYS A 43 -1.36 3.46 6.40
N GLU A 44 -0.82 2.42 7.03
CA GLU A 44 -0.21 2.53 8.36
C GLU A 44 1.08 3.39 8.33
N ILE A 45 1.91 3.22 7.30
CA ILE A 45 3.11 4.03 7.08
C ILE A 45 2.72 5.48 6.84
N GLY A 46 1.72 5.75 6.00
CA GLY A 46 1.19 7.10 5.76
C GLY A 46 0.73 7.76 7.06
N ARG A 47 -0.12 7.08 7.85
CA ARG A 47 -0.56 7.59 9.15
C ARG A 47 0.60 7.85 10.12
N ARG A 48 1.64 7.01 10.09
CA ARG A 48 2.82 7.20 10.95
C ARG A 48 3.63 8.40 10.51
N ALA A 49 3.81 8.59 9.21
CA ALA A 49 4.47 9.75 8.65
C ALA A 49 3.72 11.05 8.97
N ASP A 50 2.40 11.08 8.81
CA ASP A 50 1.57 12.24 9.15
C ASP A 50 1.71 12.62 10.63
N ARG A 51 1.76 11.61 11.51
CA ARG A 51 2.01 11.84 12.95
C ARG A 51 3.40 12.41 13.22
N LEU A 52 4.43 11.97 12.49
CA LEU A 52 5.79 12.47 12.64
C LEU A 52 5.89 13.92 12.16
N VAL A 53 5.30 14.24 11.01
CA VAL A 53 5.23 15.61 10.48
C VAL A 53 4.47 16.53 11.44
N ARG A 54 3.32 16.10 11.96
CA ARG A 54 2.54 16.86 12.97
C ARG A 54 3.26 17.04 14.30
N ARG A 55 4.22 16.17 14.66
CA ARG A 55 5.03 16.28 15.88
C ARG A 55 6.29 17.11 15.71
N ALA A 56 6.65 17.48 14.48
CA ALA A 56 7.86 18.25 14.17
C ALA A 56 7.58 19.71 13.71
N PRO A 57 6.59 20.46 14.24
CA PRO A 57 6.38 21.84 13.78
C PRO A 57 7.49 22.82 14.23
N ASP A 58 8.35 22.47 15.19
CA ASP A 58 9.39 23.36 15.74
C ASP A 58 10.82 22.88 15.48
N THR A 59 11.27 22.91 14.23
CA THR A 59 12.71 23.02 13.95
C THR A 59 12.92 23.95 12.76
N THR A 60 12.72 25.24 13.03
CA THR A 60 13.32 26.32 12.26
C THR A 60 14.81 26.34 12.55
N ILE A 61 15.65 26.23 11.52
CA ILE A 61 17.03 26.74 11.49
C ILE A 61 17.04 27.86 10.45
#